data_AF-A0A512D1Q2-F1
#
_entry.id   AF-A0A512D1Q2-F1
#
_cell.length_a   1.000
_cell.length_b   1.000
_cell.length_c   1.000
_cell.angle_alpha   90.00
_cell.angle_beta   90.00
_cell.angle_gamma   90.00
#
_symmetry.space_group_name_H-M   'P 1'
#
loop_
_entity.id
_entity.type
_entity.pdbx_description
1 polymer ?
#
loop_
_entity_poly.entity_id
_entity_poly.type
_entity_poly.pdbx_seq_one_letter_code
_entity_poly.pdbx_strand_id
1 'polypeptide(L)' 'MDTPDGSTEHDQPLVCASCGASPPPGQEAAARLSWSRGSERGRTTWTCDRCSRANLRSIEGKLDPAWW' A
#
# COMPACT_ATOMS: atom_id res chain seq x y z
N MET A 1 28.75 19.44 9.55
CA MET A 1 27.77 20.45 9.11
C MET A 1 26.83 19.66 8.24
N ASP A 2 25.93 18.93 8.90
CA ASP A 2 25.16 17.85 8.29
C ASP A 2 23.71 18.29 8.34
N THR A 3 23.27 18.84 7.22
CA THR A 3 21.88 19.22 6.99
C THR A 3 21.10 17.91 6.81
N PRO A 4 20.11 17.58 7.67
CA PRO A 4 19.26 16.44 7.37
C PRO A 4 18.45 16.77 6.12
N ASP A 5 18.64 15.94 5.09
CA ASP A 5 17.87 15.94 3.85
C ASP A 5 16.41 15.68 4.21
N GLY A 6 15.65 16.76 4.38
CA GLY A 6 14.20 16.76 4.60
C GLY A 6 13.45 16.39 3.33
N SER A 7 13.89 15.32 2.66
CA SER A 7 13.21 14.73 1.52
C SER A 7 11.88 14.20 2.01
N THR A 8 10.84 14.98 1.71
CA THR A 8 9.44 14.73 1.96
C THR A 8 9.07 13.26 1.69
N GLU A 9 8.82 12.48 2.75
CA GLU A 9 8.17 11.16 2.64
C GLU A 9 6.80 11.21 1.93
N HIS A 10 6.30 12.43 1.72
CA HIS A 10 5.04 12.80 1.11
C HIS A 10 5.07 12.75 -0.43
N ASP A 11 6.24 12.65 -1.08
CA ASP A 11 6.34 12.68 -2.55
C ASP A 11 6.35 11.28 -3.20
N GLN A 12 6.29 10.20 -2.42
CA GLN A 12 6.09 8.88 -3.00
C GLN A 12 4.70 8.79 -3.65
N PRO A 13 4.62 8.51 -4.96
CA PRO A 13 3.35 8.46 -5.67
C PRO A 13 2.47 7.33 -5.11
N LEU A 14 1.26 7.70 -4.68
CA LEU A 14 0.29 6.77 -4.11
C LEU A 14 -0.42 6.00 -5.23
N VAL A 15 0.27 5.03 -5.81
CA VAL A 15 -0.22 4.20 -6.92
C VAL A 15 -0.27 2.75 -6.50
N CYS A 16 -1.40 2.08 -6.76
CA CYS A 16 -1.58 0.68 -6.42
C CYS A 16 -0.65 -0.19 -7.27
N ALA A 17 0.23 -0.95 -6.63
CA ALA A 17 1.17 -1.84 -7.31
C ALA A 17 0.49 -3.00 -8.06
N SER A 18 -0.75 -3.33 -7.68
CA SER A 18 -1.52 -4.42 -8.30
C SER A 18 -2.32 -3.98 -9.53
N CYS A 19 -2.99 -2.82 -9.49
CA CYS A 19 -3.91 -2.39 -10.54
C CYS A 19 -3.59 -1.03 -11.16
N GLY A 20 -2.56 -0.33 -10.68
CA GLY A 20 -2.15 0.98 -11.19
C GLY A 20 -3.07 2.15 -10.79
N ALA A 21 -4.11 1.91 -9.98
CA ALA A 21 -5.01 2.97 -9.55
C ALA A 21 -4.26 4.04 -8.73
N SER A 22 -4.63 5.30 -8.93
CA SER A 22 -4.26 6.43 -8.08
C SER A 22 -5.50 6.97 -7.36
N PRO A 23 -5.38 7.56 -6.17
CA PRO A 23 -6.50 8.23 -5.51
C PRO A 23 -7.01 9.41 -6.37
N PRO A 24 -8.31 9.76 -6.25
CA PRO A 24 -8.82 11.00 -6.81
C PRO A 24 -8.09 12.23 -6.26
N PRO A 25 -7.99 13.32 -7.03
CA PRO A 25 -7.39 14.57 -6.56
C PRO A 25 -8.02 15.04 -5.23
N GLY A 26 -7.19 15.33 -4.24
CA GLY A 26 -7.62 15.78 -2.90
C GLY A 26 -8.02 14.65 -1.95
N GLN A 27 -7.94 13.38 -2.38
CA GLN A 27 -8.20 12.21 -1.53
C GLN A 27 -6.93 11.43 -1.17
N GLU A 28 -5.75 11.96 -1.44
CA GLU A 28 -4.47 11.31 -1.16
C GLU A 28 -4.31 11.01 0.34
N ALA A 29 -4.72 11.93 1.22
CA ALA A 29 -4.66 11.73 2.66
C ALA A 29 -5.58 10.58 3.12
N ALA A 30 -6.81 10.53 2.62
CA ALA A 30 -7.75 9.45 2.91
C ALA A 30 -7.26 8.10 2.37
N ALA A 31 -6.65 8.11 1.18
CA ALA A 31 -6.04 6.93 0.60
C ALA A 31 -4.83 6.44 1.41
N ARG A 32 -3.96 7.32 1.94
CA ARG A 32 -2.84 6.92 2.83
C ARG A 32 -3.31 6.21 4.10
N LEU A 33 -4.52 6.54 4.59
CA LEU A 33 -5.11 5.91 5.78
C LEU A 33 -5.80 4.58 5.48
N SER A 34 -6.32 4.40 4.26
CA SER A 34 -7.16 3.25 3.90
C SER A 34 -6.44 2.20 3.05
N TRP A 35 -5.39 2.59 2.32
CA TRP A 35 -4.60 1.70 1.49
C TRP A 35 -3.55 0.98 2.33
N SER A 36 -3.21 -0.24 1.92
CA SER A 36 -2.18 -1.03 2.59
C SER A 36 -0.80 -0.58 2.11
N ARG A 37 0.08 -0.22 3.05
CA ARG A 37 1.51 0.02 2.79
C ARG A 37 2.28 -1.29 2.92
N GLY A 38 3.07 -1.62 1.93
CA GLY A 38 3.97 -2.78 1.92
C GLY A 38 5.42 -2.38 1.66
N SER A 39 6.31 -3.36 1.78
CA SER A 39 7.70 -3.26 1.34
C SER A 39 7.99 -4.42 0.41
N GLU A 40 8.48 -4.12 -0.80
CA GLU A 40 8.79 -5.12 -1.81
C GLU A 40 10.18 -4.84 -2.40
N ARG A 41 11.11 -5.78 -2.20
CA ARG A 41 12.54 -5.62 -2.58
C ARG A 41 13.15 -4.31 -2.05
N GLY A 42 12.79 -3.93 -0.83
CA GLY A 42 13.25 -2.70 -0.18
C GLY A 42 12.57 -1.41 -0.66
N ARG A 43 11.56 -1.49 -1.53
CA ARG A 43 10.78 -0.33 -2.00
C ARG A 43 9.42 -0.30 -1.32
N THR A 44 8.97 0.89 -0.92
CA THR A 44 7.59 1.06 -0.45
C THR A 44 6.63 0.75 -1.61
N THR A 45 5.62 -0.07 -1.35
CA THR A 45 4.53 -0.35 -2.28
C THR A 45 3.20 -0.02 -1.62
N TRP A 46 2.21 0.31 -2.44
CA TRP A 46 0.85 0.58 -1.98
C TRP A 46 -0.13 -0.36 -2.66
N THR A 47 -1.15 -0.78 -1.93
CA THR A 47 -2.24 -1.61 -2.46
C THR A 47 -3.56 -0.98 -2.07
N CYS A 48 -4.42 -0.68 -3.05
CA CYS A 48 -5.72 -0.08 -2.80
C CYS A 48 -6.65 -1.04 -2.04
N ASP A 49 -7.67 -0.48 -1.38
CA ASP A 49 -8.67 -1.21 -0.59
C ASP A 49 -9.31 -2.37 -1.38
N ARG A 50 -9.62 -2.15 -2.66
CA ARG A 50 -10.18 -3.17 -3.56
C ARG A 50 -9.22 -4.33 -3.75
N CYS A 51 -7.96 -4.05 -4.10
CA CYS A 51 -6.96 -5.08 -4.35
C CYS A 51 -6.59 -5.82 -3.06
N SER A 52 -6.46 -5.13 -1.93
CA SER A 52 -6.21 -5.75 -0.63
C SER A 52 -7.31 -6.75 -0.28
N ARG A 53 -8.59 -6.37 -0.42
CA ARG A 53 -9.72 -7.28 -0.15
C ARG A 53 -9.77 -8.47 -1.10
N ALA A 54 -9.50 -8.25 -2.38
CA ALA A 54 -9.44 -9.33 -3.36
C ALA A 54 -8.34 -10.35 -3.02
N ASN A 55 -7.16 -9.86 -2.61
CA ASN A 55 -6.05 -10.74 -2.25
C ASN A 55 -6.33 -11.52 -0.96
N LEU A 56 -6.89 -10.88 0.08
CA LEU A 56 -7.28 -11.51 1.35
C LEU A 56 -8.24 -12.70 1.14
N ARG A 57 -9.26 -12.53 0.29
CA ARG A 57 -10.19 -13.61 -0.06
C ARG A 57 -9.51 -14.81 -0.72
N SER A 58 -8.40 -14.61 -1.42
CA SER A 58 -7.65 -15.70 -2.04
C SER A 58 -6.81 -16.52 -1.04
N ILE A 59 -6.55 -16.01 0.17
CA ILE A 59 -5.69 -16.67 1.18
C ILE A 59 -6.53 -17.46 2.19
N GLU A 60 -7.73 -16.98 2.53
CA GLU A 60 -8.66 -17.62 3.48
C GLU A 60 -9.03 -19.06 3.09
N GLY A 61 -9.05 -19.39 1.79
CA GLY A 61 -9.36 -20.74 1.30
C GLY A 61 -8.16 -21.68 1.17
N LYS A 62 -6.93 -21.23 1.47
CA LYS A 62 -5.69 -21.99 1.24
C LYS A 62 -4.87 -22.26 2.49
N LEU A 63 -5.19 -21.63 3.62
CA LEU A 63 -4.54 -21.91 4.89
C LEU A 63 -5.17 -23.15 5.52
N ASP A 64 -4.33 -24.10 5.94
CA ASP A 64 -4.76 -25.25 6.72
C ASP A 64 -5.43 -24.74 8.01
N PRO A 65 -6.62 -25.25 8.39
CA PRO A 65 -7.29 -24.88 9.63
C PRO A 65 -6.42 -24.99 10.88
N ALA A 66 -5.37 -25.83 10.87
CA ALA A 66 -4.42 -25.99 11.96
C ALA A 66 -3.49 -24.77 12.18
N TRP A 67 -3.48 -23.79 11.27
CA TRP A 67 -2.62 -22.60 11.32
C TRP A 67 -3.40 -21.28 11.41
N TRP A 68 -4.68 -21.36 11.77
CA TRP A 68 -5.42 -20.22 12.33
C TRP A 68 -5.08 -20.04 13.82
#